data_AF-A0A8T4LV98-F1
#
_entry.id   AF-A0A8T4LV98-F1
#
_cell.length_a   1.000
_cell.length_b   1.000
_cell.length_c   1.000
_cell.angle_alpha   90.00
_cell.angle_beta   90.00
_cell.angle_gamma   90.00
#
_symmetry.space_group_name_H-M   'P 1'
#
loop_
_entity.id
_entity.type
_entity.pdbx_description
1 polymer ?
#
loop_
_entity_poly.entity_id
_entity_poly.type
_entity_poly.pdbx_seq_one_letter_code
_entity_poly.pdbx_strand_id
1 'polypeptide(L)'
;MGKGGVLAIVFASVLLFDASNGVFKYIEDQVIGAGSTIVCQGYEFGIFDDQGQGGSFTSATAGRGPLEAFKCKLQENIYALDTMYNYIYKRNKDTESAASACIMLFGMNVDCGSWHLEMHQAVEQAHLLGEKIVPLQVALHAQYTLAVYIANNMLSVFLPLGILLRIFPLTRGVGGLLIAIAIGFYFVFPIAFVMLDPSFVKAEGRPDSTLQELGACYPGFKGSAVLINSIDANWIGGSFAAYSSAADKLAVLTVKIMFYPFVALALALIFVRAAAPILGGDTGEIMRMVAKLV
;
A
#
# COMPACT_ATOMS: atom_id res chain seq x y z
N MET A 1 41.15 17.03 17.33
CA MET A 1 39.90 16.44 16.82
C MET A 1 38.91 17.56 16.55
N GLY A 2 38.76 18.17 15.38
CA GLY A 2 39.25 17.91 14.04
C GLY A 2 38.13 18.41 13.11
N LYS A 3 38.17 19.68 12.72
CA LYS A 3 37.12 20.42 11.98
C LYS A 3 36.66 19.76 10.66
N GLY A 4 37.26 18.65 10.23
CA GLY A 4 36.87 17.88 9.04
C GLY A 4 35.58 17.05 9.18
N GLY A 5 35.09 16.78 10.38
CA GLY A 5 33.88 15.95 10.57
C GLY A 5 32.57 16.62 10.12
N VAL A 6 32.48 17.95 10.23
CA VAL A 6 31.26 18.70 9.88
C VAL A 6 31.13 18.85 8.36
N LEU A 7 32.26 19.04 7.65
CA LEU A 7 32.27 19.18 6.20
C LEU A 7 31.85 17.88 5.50
N ALA A 8 32.28 16.73 6.02
CA ALA A 8 31.94 15.42 5.46
C ALA A 8 30.44 15.08 5.59
N ILE A 9 29.79 15.52 6.68
CA ILE A 9 28.35 15.29 6.89
C ILE A 9 27.52 16.15 5.93
N VAL A 10 27.89 17.42 5.73
CA VAL A 10 27.21 18.31 4.78
C VAL A 10 27.40 17.83 3.33
N PHE A 11 28.61 17.37 2.99
CA PHE A 11 28.90 16.85 1.66
C PHE A 11 28.16 15.53 1.37
N ALA A 12 28.03 14.65 2.38
CA ALA A 12 27.25 13.42 2.26
C ALA A 12 25.74 13.69 2.15
N SER A 13 25.20 14.70 2.87
CA SER A 13 23.79 15.06 2.73
C SER A 13 23.47 15.69 1.38
N VAL A 14 24.38 16.51 0.82
CA VAL A 14 24.20 17.11 -0.51
C VAL A 14 24.33 16.04 -1.60
N LEU A 15 25.31 15.12 -1.49
CA LEU A 15 25.43 14.00 -2.42
C LEU A 15 24.25 13.03 -2.36
N LEU A 16 23.64 12.82 -1.19
CA LEU A 16 22.41 12.02 -1.07
C LEU A 16 21.21 12.74 -1.70
N PHE A 17 21.11 14.07 -1.57
CA PHE A 17 20.09 14.86 -2.24
C PHE A 17 20.26 14.87 -3.76
N ASP A 18 21.47 15.08 -4.28
CA ASP A 18 21.74 15.05 -5.73
C ASP A 18 21.63 13.64 -6.33
N ALA A 19 22.07 12.61 -5.61
CA ALA A 19 21.87 11.22 -6.02
C ALA A 19 20.38 10.84 -5.99
N SER A 20 19.59 11.38 -5.06
CA SER A 20 18.13 11.19 -5.08
C SER A 20 17.54 11.77 -6.36
N ASN A 21 17.85 13.02 -6.70
CA ASN A 21 17.31 13.67 -7.88
C ASN A 21 17.72 12.95 -9.19
N GLY A 22 18.96 12.45 -9.27
CA GLY A 22 19.46 11.69 -10.41
C GLY A 22 18.84 10.30 -10.57
N VAL A 23 18.68 9.55 -9.47
CA VAL A 23 18.03 8.22 -9.49
C VAL A 23 16.54 8.35 -9.76
N PHE A 24 15.87 9.39 -9.24
CA PHE A 24 14.46 9.67 -9.53
C PHE A 24 14.24 10.01 -11.01
N LYS A 25 15.13 10.80 -11.63
CA LYS A 25 15.08 11.11 -13.06
C LYS A 25 15.34 9.90 -13.97
N TYR A 26 16.20 8.97 -13.53
CA TYR A 26 16.42 7.72 -14.26
C TYR A 26 15.21 6.78 -14.20
N ILE A 27 14.52 6.73 -13.05
CA ILE A 27 13.26 5.99 -12.89
C ILE A 27 12.17 6.59 -13.80
N GLU A 28 12.07 7.93 -13.85
CA GLU A 28 11.16 8.68 -14.72
C GLU A 28 11.32 8.31 -16.21
N ASP A 29 12.55 8.37 -16.73
CA ASP A 29 12.80 8.19 -18.17
C ASP A 29 12.76 6.70 -18.62
N GLN A 30 13.20 5.77 -17.76
CA GLN A 30 13.45 4.38 -18.19
C GLN A 30 12.42 3.36 -17.67
N VAL A 31 11.78 3.60 -16.52
CA VAL A 31 10.91 2.60 -15.87
C VAL A 31 9.44 2.98 -15.95
N ILE A 32 9.11 4.26 -15.79
CA ILE A 32 7.71 4.73 -15.74
C ILE A 32 7.28 5.44 -17.04
N GLY A 33 8.24 5.83 -17.89
CA GLY A 33 8.00 6.57 -19.13
C GLY A 33 7.79 8.05 -18.84
N ALA A 34 8.48 8.91 -19.59
CA ALA A 34 8.34 10.36 -19.51
C ALA A 34 6.86 10.75 -19.65
N GLY A 35 6.26 11.24 -18.56
CA GLY A 35 4.83 11.58 -18.50
C GLY A 35 3.96 10.67 -17.62
N SER A 36 4.53 9.82 -16.76
CA SER A 36 3.75 8.94 -15.89
C SER A 36 2.90 9.71 -14.87
N THR A 37 1.60 9.85 -15.16
CA THR A 37 0.61 10.30 -14.19
C THR A 37 0.11 9.11 -13.38
N ILE A 38 0.19 9.19 -12.06
CA ILE A 38 -0.49 8.26 -11.17
C ILE A 38 -1.96 8.65 -11.14
N VAL A 39 -2.85 7.73 -11.52
CA VAL A 39 -4.28 7.98 -11.37
C VAL A 39 -4.76 7.45 -10.04
N CYS A 40 -5.32 8.33 -9.23
CA CYS A 40 -6.07 7.94 -8.04
C CYS A 40 -7.49 8.47 -8.15
N GLN A 41 -8.48 7.59 -7.94
CA GLN A 41 -9.90 7.97 -7.95
C GLN A 41 -10.34 8.77 -9.20
N GLY A 42 -9.73 8.49 -10.36
CA GLY A 42 -10.03 9.18 -11.62
C GLY A 42 -9.34 10.53 -11.82
N TYR A 43 -8.49 10.96 -10.89
CA TYR A 43 -7.65 12.15 -11.02
C TYR A 43 -6.22 11.75 -11.37
N GLU A 44 -5.64 12.39 -12.39
CA GLU A 44 -4.26 12.17 -12.82
C GLU A 44 -3.32 13.08 -12.03
N PHE A 45 -2.40 12.51 -11.28
CA PHE A 45 -1.38 13.22 -10.51
C PHE A 45 -0.02 12.95 -11.14
N GLY A 46 0.68 13.99 -11.57
CA GLY A 46 2.10 13.86 -11.87
C GLY A 46 2.88 13.62 -10.59
N ILE A 47 3.78 12.63 -10.58
CA ILE A 47 4.67 12.34 -9.42
C ILE A 47 5.52 13.56 -9.04
N PHE A 48 5.72 14.48 -10.01
CA PHE A 48 6.52 15.69 -9.89
C PHE A 48 5.88 16.91 -10.59
N ASP A 49 4.56 16.91 -10.81
CA ASP A 49 3.92 18.08 -11.44
C ASP A 49 3.78 19.22 -10.42
N ASP A 50 4.54 20.30 -10.63
CA ASP A 50 4.51 21.51 -9.82
C ASP A 50 3.27 22.39 -10.09
N GLN A 51 2.42 22.02 -11.06
CA GLN A 51 1.23 22.78 -11.41
C GLN A 51 -0.01 22.20 -10.72
N GLY A 52 -0.28 22.71 -9.52
CA GLY A 52 -1.49 22.41 -8.74
C GLY A 52 -2.79 22.87 -9.39
N GLN A 53 -3.22 22.21 -10.47
CA GLN A 53 -4.52 22.40 -11.09
C GLN A 53 -5.18 21.06 -11.41
N GLY A 54 -6.02 20.57 -10.48
CA GLY A 54 -7.02 19.56 -10.83
C GLY A 54 -7.54 18.73 -9.64
N GLY A 55 -8.66 19.14 -9.06
CA GLY A 55 -9.58 18.23 -8.38
C GLY A 55 -9.51 18.16 -6.86
N SER A 56 -10.65 18.43 -6.22
CA SER A 56 -10.85 18.51 -4.77
C SER A 56 -10.89 17.13 -4.09
N PHE A 57 -9.88 16.84 -3.26
CA PHE A 57 -10.09 16.56 -1.82
C PHE A 57 -9.06 17.37 -1.04
N THR A 58 -9.46 18.59 -0.68
CA THR A 58 -8.81 19.52 0.26
C THR A 58 -7.43 19.14 0.81
N SER A 59 -6.39 19.38 0.01
CA SER A 59 -5.06 19.78 0.48
C SER A 59 -4.17 19.97 -0.74
N ALA A 60 -3.75 21.21 -0.98
CA ALA A 60 -2.77 21.65 -1.99
C ALA A 60 -1.34 21.10 -1.73
N THR A 61 -1.26 19.91 -1.16
CA THR A 61 -0.04 19.16 -0.88
C THR A 61 -0.07 17.78 -1.53
N ALA A 62 -1.26 17.24 -1.86
CA ALA A 62 -1.42 15.92 -2.48
C ALA A 62 -0.85 15.90 -3.91
N GLY A 63 0.40 15.48 -4.04
CA GLY A 63 1.13 15.40 -5.30
C GLY A 63 2.65 15.52 -5.16
N ARG A 64 3.20 15.72 -3.96
CA ARG A 64 4.65 15.87 -3.79
C ARG A 64 5.26 14.63 -3.14
N GLY A 65 5.57 13.65 -3.98
CA GLY A 65 6.52 12.58 -3.69
C GLY A 65 5.93 11.18 -3.48
N PRO A 66 6.82 10.16 -3.40
CA PRO A 66 6.44 8.75 -3.40
C PRO A 66 5.58 8.33 -2.20
N LEU A 67 5.69 9.05 -1.08
CA LEU A 67 4.92 8.77 0.13
C LEU A 67 3.44 9.16 -0.02
N GLU A 68 3.13 10.20 -0.78
CA GLU A 68 1.74 10.58 -1.04
C GLU A 68 1.10 9.70 -2.10
N ALA A 69 1.85 9.35 -3.16
CA ALA A 69 1.45 8.33 -4.12
C ALA A 69 1.04 7.02 -3.41
N PHE A 70 1.83 6.60 -2.42
CA PHE A 70 1.50 5.45 -1.58
C PHE A 70 0.17 5.61 -0.82
N LYS A 71 -0.03 6.74 -0.13
CA LYS A 71 -1.29 7.03 0.60
C LYS A 71 -2.50 7.04 -0.34
N CYS A 72 -2.33 7.61 -1.53
CA CYS A 72 -3.33 7.72 -2.57
C CYS A 72 -3.80 6.33 -3.04
N LYS A 73 -2.84 5.42 -3.30
CA LYS A 73 -3.15 4.03 -3.69
C LYS A 73 -3.80 3.23 -2.57
N LEU A 74 -3.37 3.43 -1.33
CA LEU A 74 -4.04 2.81 -0.17
C LEU A 74 -5.50 3.28 -0.07
N GLN A 75 -5.76 4.58 -0.27
CA GLN A 75 -7.11 5.14 -0.21
C GLN A 75 -8.02 4.62 -1.33
N GLU A 76 -7.48 4.40 -2.52
CA GLU A 76 -8.19 3.72 -3.61
C GLU A 76 -8.60 2.30 -3.22
N ASN A 77 -7.67 1.51 -2.68
CA ASN A 77 -7.97 0.15 -2.20
C ASN A 77 -9.00 0.16 -1.05
N ILE A 78 -8.94 1.14 -0.13
CA ILE A 78 -9.93 1.29 0.95
C ILE A 78 -11.32 1.55 0.37
N TYR A 79 -11.43 2.50 -0.55
CA TYR A 79 -12.69 2.80 -1.23
C TYR A 79 -13.22 1.58 -2.01
N ALA A 80 -12.30 0.75 -2.52
CA ALA A 80 -12.62 -0.52 -3.15
C ALA A 80 -13.26 -1.56 -2.26
N LEU A 81 -12.67 -1.79 -1.10
CA LEU A 81 -13.24 -2.70 -0.12
C LEU A 81 -14.58 -2.19 0.39
N ASP A 82 -14.70 -0.89 0.66
CA ASP A 82 -15.94 -0.30 1.17
C ASP A 82 -17.09 -0.40 0.16
N THR A 83 -16.82 -0.12 -1.12
CA THR A 83 -17.83 -0.27 -2.18
C THR A 83 -18.26 -1.73 -2.35
N MET A 84 -17.31 -2.67 -2.31
CA MET A 84 -17.60 -4.11 -2.37
C MET A 84 -18.42 -4.58 -1.16
N TYR A 85 -18.05 -4.14 0.04
CA TYR A 85 -18.77 -4.46 1.27
C TYR A 85 -20.20 -3.95 1.20
N ASN A 86 -20.40 -2.67 0.86
CA ASN A 86 -21.72 -2.06 0.75
C ASN A 86 -22.58 -2.73 -0.33
N TYR A 87 -21.98 -3.18 -1.43
CA TYR A 87 -22.66 -3.94 -2.46
C TYR A 87 -23.16 -5.30 -1.94
N ILE A 88 -22.26 -6.08 -1.31
CA ILE A 88 -22.60 -7.40 -0.73
C ILE A 88 -23.66 -7.24 0.34
N TYR A 89 -23.51 -6.25 1.23
CA TYR A 89 -24.45 -5.95 2.30
C TYR A 89 -25.85 -5.63 1.76
N LYS A 90 -25.95 -4.72 0.78
CA LYS A 90 -27.25 -4.36 0.17
C LYS A 90 -27.92 -5.55 -0.49
N ARG A 91 -27.16 -6.41 -1.19
CA ARG A 91 -27.69 -7.60 -1.87
C ARG A 91 -28.08 -8.70 -0.88
N ASN A 92 -27.30 -8.88 0.19
CA ASN A 92 -27.58 -9.87 1.22
C ASN A 92 -28.84 -9.51 2.00
N LYS A 93 -29.06 -8.23 2.32
CA LYS A 93 -30.21 -7.78 3.13
C LYS A 93 -31.56 -8.32 2.63
N ASP A 94 -31.81 -8.25 1.33
CA ASP A 94 -33.09 -8.71 0.76
C ASP A 94 -33.16 -10.25 0.74
N THR A 95 -32.03 -10.90 0.45
CA THR A 95 -31.94 -12.37 0.38
C THR A 95 -32.05 -13.01 1.77
N GLU A 96 -31.45 -12.40 2.77
CA GLU A 96 -31.47 -12.82 4.17
C GLU A 96 -32.87 -12.63 4.77
N SER A 97 -33.56 -11.53 4.46
CA SER A 97 -34.95 -11.34 4.84
C SER A 97 -35.87 -12.40 4.23
N ALA A 98 -35.62 -12.82 2.98
CA ALA A 98 -36.38 -13.90 2.34
C ALA A 98 -36.03 -15.28 2.92
N ALA A 99 -34.75 -15.54 3.19
CA ALA A 99 -34.27 -16.80 3.75
C ALA A 99 -34.73 -17.02 5.20
N SER A 100 -34.83 -15.95 5.99
CA SER A 100 -35.30 -16.01 7.38
C SER A 100 -36.82 -16.07 7.51
N ALA A 101 -37.58 -15.84 6.43
CA ALA A 101 -39.02 -15.95 6.44
C ALA A 101 -39.44 -17.43 6.57
N CYS A 102 -40.24 -17.72 7.59
CA CYS A 102 -40.82 -19.04 7.82
C CYS A 102 -42.33 -18.95 7.90
N ILE A 103 -43.01 -19.91 7.27
CA ILE A 103 -44.44 -20.13 7.42
C ILE A 103 -44.63 -21.06 8.61
N MET A 104 -45.40 -20.60 9.59
CA MET A 104 -45.73 -21.36 10.79
C MET A 104 -47.16 -21.91 10.70
N LEU A 105 -47.33 -23.20 11.01
CA LEU A 105 -48.62 -23.85 11.18
C LEU A 105 -48.65 -24.54 12.55
N PHE A 106 -49.63 -24.21 13.39
CA PHE A 106 -49.75 -24.72 14.76
C PHE A 106 -48.49 -24.52 15.63
N GLY A 107 -47.75 -23.41 15.44
CA GLY A 107 -46.53 -23.12 16.19
C GLY A 107 -45.31 -23.95 15.76
N MET A 108 -45.43 -24.73 14.68
CA MET A 108 -44.32 -25.44 14.05
C MET A 108 -43.99 -24.77 12.72
N ASN A 109 -42.71 -24.64 12.39
CA ASN A 109 -42.27 -24.17 11.08
C ASN A 109 -42.54 -25.27 10.05
N VAL A 110 -43.40 -24.99 9.07
CA VAL A 110 -43.74 -25.96 8.00
C VAL A 110 -42.94 -25.73 6.73
N ASP A 111 -42.49 -24.50 6.53
CA ASP A 111 -41.63 -24.13 5.41
C ASP A 111 -40.80 -22.90 5.81
N CYS A 112 -39.52 -22.90 5.49
CA CYS A 112 -38.62 -21.80 5.76
C CYS A 112 -37.79 -21.53 4.52
N GLY A 113 -37.59 -20.24 4.19
CA GLY A 113 -36.72 -19.84 3.09
C GLY A 113 -35.30 -20.44 3.19
N SER A 114 -34.83 -20.69 4.42
CA SER A 114 -33.53 -21.29 4.71
C SER A 114 -33.42 -22.77 4.33
N TRP A 115 -34.53 -23.46 4.08
CA TRP A 115 -34.52 -24.85 3.62
C TRP A 115 -34.21 -24.96 2.13
N HIS A 116 -34.37 -23.86 1.37
CA HIS A 116 -33.93 -23.80 -0.01
C HIS A 116 -32.40 -23.66 -0.08
N LEU A 117 -31.74 -24.73 -0.54
CA LEU A 117 -30.28 -24.82 -0.61
C LEU A 117 -29.63 -23.63 -1.35
N GLU A 118 -30.27 -23.13 -2.40
CA GLU A 118 -29.75 -22.01 -3.20
C GLU A 118 -29.70 -20.70 -2.40
N MET A 119 -30.77 -20.36 -1.66
CA MET A 119 -30.80 -19.14 -0.85
C MET A 119 -29.87 -19.26 0.35
N HIS A 120 -29.82 -20.43 0.98
CA HIS A 120 -28.93 -20.68 2.10
C HIS A 120 -27.45 -20.52 1.67
N GLN A 121 -27.05 -21.14 0.56
CA GLN A 121 -25.69 -20.99 0.04
C GLN A 121 -25.34 -19.54 -0.30
N ALA A 122 -26.28 -18.75 -0.84
CA ALA A 122 -26.05 -17.35 -1.17
C ALA A 122 -25.80 -16.48 0.07
N VAL A 123 -26.59 -16.67 1.13
CA VAL A 123 -26.43 -15.94 2.41
C VAL A 123 -25.12 -16.32 3.09
N GLU A 124 -24.80 -17.61 3.16
CA GLU A 124 -23.54 -18.08 3.75
C GLU A 124 -22.32 -17.56 2.98
N GLN A 125 -22.35 -17.53 1.65
CA GLN A 125 -21.29 -16.93 0.85
C GLN A 125 -21.14 -15.43 1.12
N ALA A 126 -22.24 -14.69 1.24
CA ALA A 126 -22.21 -13.27 1.56
C ALA A 126 -21.62 -13.00 2.95
N HIS A 127 -21.98 -13.81 3.96
CA HIS A 127 -21.41 -13.74 5.30
C HIS A 127 -19.91 -14.02 5.30
N LEU A 128 -19.48 -15.10 4.63
CA LEU A 128 -18.06 -15.44 4.51
C LEU A 128 -17.26 -14.32 3.83
N LEU A 129 -17.78 -13.74 2.74
CA LEU A 129 -17.12 -12.62 2.06
C LEU A 129 -17.08 -11.37 2.95
N GLY A 130 -18.19 -11.04 3.61
CA GLY A 130 -18.28 -9.91 4.53
C GLY A 130 -17.29 -10.03 5.68
N GLU A 131 -17.19 -11.20 6.30
CA GLU A 131 -16.24 -11.49 7.39
C GLU A 131 -14.78 -11.34 6.93
N LYS A 132 -14.47 -11.70 5.68
CA LYS A 132 -13.11 -11.53 5.13
C LYS A 132 -12.78 -10.08 4.78
N ILE A 133 -13.73 -9.28 4.29
CA ILE A 133 -13.44 -7.89 3.88
C ILE A 133 -13.03 -7.02 5.07
N VAL A 134 -13.70 -7.17 6.22
CA VAL A 134 -13.44 -6.35 7.42
C VAL A 134 -11.98 -6.36 7.90
N PRO A 135 -11.32 -7.51 8.13
CA PRO A 135 -9.91 -7.51 8.56
C PRO A 135 -8.96 -6.94 7.51
N LEU A 136 -9.24 -7.10 6.21
CA LEU A 136 -8.43 -6.46 5.17
C LEU A 136 -8.58 -4.93 5.21
N GLN A 137 -9.79 -4.43 5.43
CA GLN A 137 -10.05 -3.00 5.56
C GLN A 137 -9.33 -2.42 6.78
N VAL A 138 -9.37 -3.11 7.92
CA VAL A 138 -8.62 -2.71 9.13
C VAL A 138 -7.12 -2.67 8.85
N ALA A 139 -6.57 -3.68 8.15
CA ALA A 139 -5.16 -3.71 7.79
C ALA A 139 -4.77 -2.53 6.87
N LEU A 140 -5.61 -2.16 5.90
CA LEU A 140 -5.38 -1.01 5.04
C LEU A 140 -5.40 0.32 5.80
N HIS A 141 -6.37 0.53 6.70
CA HIS A 141 -6.41 1.73 7.52
C HIS A 141 -5.22 1.82 8.49
N ALA A 142 -4.73 0.69 9.00
CA ALA A 142 -3.51 0.64 9.80
C ALA A 142 -2.28 1.05 8.99
N GLN A 143 -2.14 0.55 7.76
CA GLN A 143 -1.06 0.95 6.84
C GLN A 143 -1.13 2.44 6.48
N TYR A 144 -2.33 2.97 6.24
CA TYR A 144 -2.53 4.40 5.96
C TYR A 144 -2.10 5.26 7.15
N THR A 145 -2.51 4.88 8.36
CA THR A 145 -2.14 5.59 9.60
C THR A 145 -0.63 5.53 9.84
N LEU A 146 0.00 4.38 9.56
CA LEU A 146 1.44 4.21 9.62
C LEU A 146 2.15 5.14 8.61
N ALA A 147 1.64 5.27 7.39
CA ALA A 147 2.19 6.17 6.38
C ALA A 147 2.12 7.65 6.83
N VAL A 148 1.01 8.05 7.45
CA VAL A 148 0.85 9.39 8.03
C VAL A 148 1.81 9.60 9.20
N TYR A 149 1.97 8.59 10.05
CA TYR A 149 2.92 8.64 11.17
C TYR A 149 4.37 8.81 10.66
N ILE A 150 4.77 8.05 9.64
CA ILE A 150 6.10 8.16 9.01
C ILE A 150 6.33 9.57 8.47
N ALA A 151 5.37 10.11 7.72
CA ALA A 151 5.47 11.44 7.12
C ALA A 151 5.73 12.54 8.17
N ASN A 152 4.99 12.47 9.28
CA ASN A 152 5.00 13.54 10.27
C ASN A 152 6.13 13.43 11.29
N ASN A 153 6.61 12.21 11.60
CA ASN A 153 7.53 11.98 12.73
C ASN A 153 8.95 11.60 12.29
N MET A 154 9.14 10.84 11.20
CA MET A 154 10.46 10.26 10.91
C MET A 154 11.52 11.33 10.60
N LEU A 155 11.17 12.38 9.87
CA LEU A 155 12.14 13.42 9.52
C LEU A 155 12.23 14.53 10.59
N SER A 156 11.13 14.88 11.24
CA SER A 156 11.06 15.98 12.21
C SER A 156 11.50 15.58 13.62
N VAL A 157 11.22 14.35 14.06
CA VAL A 157 11.50 13.89 15.43
C VAL A 157 12.72 12.98 15.47
N PHE A 158 12.76 11.93 14.62
CA PHE A 158 13.82 10.92 14.71
C PHE A 158 15.18 11.44 14.25
N LEU A 159 15.23 12.33 13.26
CA LEU A 159 16.49 12.87 12.75
C LEU A 159 17.19 13.79 13.77
N PRO A 160 16.54 14.81 14.37
CA PRO A 160 17.18 15.60 15.43
C PRO A 160 17.55 14.77 16.66
N LEU A 161 16.70 13.81 17.06
CA LEU A 161 16.98 12.92 18.17
C LEU A 161 18.22 12.06 17.92
N GLY A 162 18.37 11.52 16.71
CA GLY A 162 19.54 10.76 16.29
C GLY A 162 20.84 11.59 16.30
N ILE A 163 20.76 12.87 15.89
CA ILE A 163 21.90 13.80 15.95
C ILE A 163 22.28 14.13 17.40
N LEU A 164 21.29 14.36 18.27
CA LEU A 164 21.52 14.62 19.69
C LEU A 164 22.20 13.43 20.39
N LEU A 165 21.73 12.20 20.13
CA LEU A 165 22.35 11.00 20.69
C LEU A 165 23.79 10.78 20.21
N ARG A 166 24.18 11.37 19.08
CA ARG A 166 25.56 11.29 18.58
C ARG A 166 26.55 12.12 19.43
N ILE A 167 26.07 13.09 20.21
CA ILE A 167 26.90 13.93 21.07
C ILE A 167 27.44 13.11 22.25
N PHE A 168 26.67 12.14 22.74
CA PHE A 168 27.08 11.29 23.86
C PHE A 168 27.86 10.07 23.36
N PRO A 169 29.09 9.83 23.86
CA PRO A 169 29.90 8.70 23.41
C PRO A 169 29.25 7.35 23.71
N LEU A 170 28.43 7.26 24.76
CA LEU A 170 27.74 6.04 25.17
C LEU A 170 26.57 5.66 24.23
N THR A 171 25.83 6.64 23.72
CA THR A 171 24.62 6.40 22.89
C THR A 171 24.86 6.67 21.40
N ARG A 172 26.12 6.91 21.00
CA ARG A 172 26.52 7.19 19.62
C ARG A 172 26.08 6.12 18.63
N GLY A 173 26.14 4.85 19.03
CA GLY A 173 25.68 3.73 18.19
C GLY A 173 24.16 3.74 17.95
N VAL A 174 23.38 4.05 18.99
CA VAL A 174 21.92 4.18 18.91
C VAL A 174 21.52 5.36 18.02
N GLY A 175 22.25 6.47 18.11
CA GLY A 175 22.03 7.64 17.25
C GLY A 175 22.17 7.32 15.76
N GLY A 176 23.21 6.56 15.38
CA GLY A 176 23.40 6.10 13.99
C GLY A 176 22.26 5.21 13.49
N LEU A 177 21.76 4.31 14.36
CA LEU A 177 20.63 3.45 14.06
C LEU A 177 19.31 4.24 13.91
N LEU A 178 19.04 5.24 14.75
CA LEU A 178 17.86 6.10 14.60
C LEU A 178 17.88 6.90 13.30
N ILE A 179 19.04 7.42 12.90
CA ILE A 179 19.20 8.11 11.61
C ILE A 179 18.95 7.15 10.44
N ALA A 180 19.49 5.92 10.50
CA ALA A 180 19.24 4.89 9.49
C ALA A 180 17.74 4.55 9.37
N ILE A 181 17.05 4.38 10.50
CA ILE A 181 15.60 4.12 10.55
C ILE A 181 14.83 5.28 9.94
N ALA A 182 15.13 6.52 10.31
CA ALA A 182 14.45 7.70 9.78
C ALA A 182 14.54 7.77 8.25
N ILE A 183 15.74 7.58 7.69
CA ILE A 183 15.98 7.63 6.25
C ILE A 183 15.36 6.41 5.55
N GLY A 184 15.51 5.21 6.11
CA GLY A 184 14.99 3.97 5.53
C GLY A 184 13.46 3.96 5.43
N PHE A 185 12.76 4.33 6.50
CA PHE A 185 11.30 4.36 6.48
C PHE A 185 10.73 5.55 5.71
N TYR A 186 11.43 6.70 5.65
CA TYR A 186 10.94 7.86 4.91
C TYR A 186 11.14 7.73 3.40
N PHE A 187 12.30 7.24 2.94
CA PHE A 187 12.61 7.15 1.51
C PHE A 187 12.45 5.73 0.97
N VAL A 188 13.11 4.74 1.58
CA VAL A 188 13.20 3.39 0.98
C VAL A 188 11.87 2.67 1.00
N PHE A 189 11.11 2.77 2.10
CA PHE A 189 9.80 2.11 2.22
C PHE A 189 8.80 2.53 1.13
N PRO A 190 8.46 3.82 0.92
CA PRO A 190 7.51 4.20 -0.12
C PRO A 190 8.03 3.94 -1.53
N ILE A 191 9.34 4.11 -1.79
CA ILE A 191 9.93 3.80 -3.10
C ILE A 191 9.83 2.31 -3.41
N ALA A 192 10.18 1.46 -2.45
CA ALA A 192 10.08 0.01 -2.60
C ALA A 192 8.64 -0.42 -2.87
N PHE A 193 7.66 0.20 -2.18
CA PHE A 193 6.26 -0.09 -2.44
C PHE A 193 5.84 0.28 -3.87
N VAL A 194 6.18 1.49 -4.33
CA VAL A 194 5.84 1.95 -5.69
C VAL A 194 6.48 1.06 -6.75
N MET A 195 7.71 0.58 -6.53
CA MET A 195 8.38 -0.34 -7.45
C MET A 195 7.76 -1.75 -7.48
N LEU A 196 7.20 -2.21 -6.37
CA LEU A 196 6.64 -3.57 -6.26
C LEU A 196 5.21 -3.66 -6.79
N ASP A 197 4.45 -2.57 -6.76
CA ASP A 197 3.06 -2.58 -7.20
C ASP A 197 2.96 -2.32 -8.73
N PRO A 198 2.59 -3.33 -9.54
CA PRO A 198 2.46 -3.19 -10.99
C PRO A 198 1.35 -2.23 -11.41
N SER A 199 0.42 -1.88 -10.51
CA SER A 199 -0.70 -0.99 -10.83
C SER A 199 -0.32 0.48 -10.98
N PHE A 200 0.92 0.86 -10.66
CA PHE A 200 1.44 2.20 -11.00
C PHE A 200 1.73 2.35 -12.50
N VAL A 201 1.91 1.25 -13.23
CA VAL A 201 2.11 1.28 -14.68
C VAL A 201 0.74 1.14 -15.35
N LYS A 202 0.19 2.27 -15.83
CA LYS A 202 -0.94 2.23 -16.78
C LYS A 202 -0.45 1.54 -18.05
N ALA A 203 -1.02 0.37 -18.35
CA ALA A 203 -0.86 -0.19 -19.66
C ALA A 203 -1.74 0.60 -20.63
N GLU A 204 -1.13 1.29 -21.60
CA GLU A 204 -1.86 1.89 -22.71
C GLU A 204 -2.58 0.78 -23.48
N GLY A 205 -3.91 0.81 -23.45
CA GLY A 205 -4.75 -0.08 -24.25
C GLY A 205 -5.59 -1.04 -23.39
N ARG A 206 -6.89 -0.75 -23.33
CA ARG A 206 -7.91 -1.77 -23.04
C ARG A 206 -7.83 -2.78 -24.20
N PRO A 207 -7.49 -4.06 -23.99
CA PRO A 207 -7.62 -5.03 -25.06
C PRO A 207 -9.11 -5.08 -25.45
N ASP A 208 -9.40 -4.95 -26.75
CA ASP A 208 -10.75 -5.15 -27.27
C ASP A 208 -11.29 -6.49 -26.76
N SER A 209 -12.59 -6.51 -26.41
CA SER A 209 -13.29 -7.65 -25.82
C SER A 209 -13.21 -8.95 -26.65
N THR A 210 -12.77 -8.87 -27.90
CA THR A 210 -12.53 -10.01 -28.80
C THR A 210 -11.24 -10.77 -28.53
N LEU A 211 -10.27 -10.21 -27.79
CA LEU A 211 -9.02 -10.89 -27.39
C LEU A 211 -9.13 -11.65 -26.06
N GLN A 212 -10.23 -11.49 -25.32
CA GLN A 212 -10.45 -12.13 -24.02
C GLN A 212 -10.90 -13.59 -24.15
N GLU A 213 -11.41 -14.00 -25.31
CA GLU A 213 -11.84 -15.39 -25.58
C GLU A 213 -10.71 -16.32 -26.07
N LEU A 214 -9.55 -15.79 -26.48
CA LEU A 214 -8.50 -16.60 -27.10
C LEU A 214 -7.28 -16.77 -26.19
N GLY A 215 -7.47 -17.37 -25.01
CA GLY A 215 -6.40 -18.00 -24.23
C GLY A 215 -5.06 -17.25 -24.18
N ALA A 216 -5.11 -15.92 -24.02
CA ALA A 216 -3.92 -15.09 -24.15
C ALA A 216 -3.02 -15.31 -22.94
N CYS A 217 -2.04 -16.21 -23.09
CA CYS A 217 -0.91 -16.29 -22.18
C CYS A 217 -0.16 -14.96 -22.28
N TYR A 218 -0.10 -14.23 -21.17
CA TYR A 218 0.68 -13.00 -21.03
C TYR A 218 2.04 -13.35 -20.42
N PRO A 219 3.13 -13.53 -21.21
CA PRO A 219 4.39 -14.06 -20.70
C PRO A 219 5.28 -13.02 -20.00
N GLY A 220 4.78 -11.81 -19.71
CA GLY A 220 5.60 -10.72 -19.17
C GLY A 220 4.84 -9.74 -18.29
N PHE A 221 5.61 -8.93 -17.55
CA PHE A 221 5.11 -7.99 -16.54
C PHE A 221 4.13 -6.93 -17.10
N LYS A 222 4.30 -6.55 -18.37
CA LYS A 222 3.35 -5.69 -19.09
C LYS A 222 1.98 -6.34 -19.26
N GLY A 223 1.95 -7.64 -19.54
CA GLY A 223 0.69 -8.37 -19.72
C GLY A 223 -0.03 -8.66 -18.40
N SER A 224 0.70 -8.88 -17.30
CA SER A 224 0.09 -8.91 -15.97
C SER A 224 -0.48 -7.54 -15.56
N ALA A 225 0.20 -6.44 -15.91
CA ALA A 225 -0.32 -5.09 -15.67
C ALA A 225 -1.61 -4.82 -16.47
N VAL A 226 -1.70 -5.25 -17.73
CA VAL A 226 -2.95 -5.17 -18.53
C VAL A 226 -4.06 -6.00 -17.89
N LEU A 227 -3.77 -7.23 -17.43
CA LEU A 227 -4.77 -8.09 -16.80
C LEU A 227 -5.31 -7.44 -15.51
N ILE A 228 -4.42 -6.93 -14.65
CA ILE A 228 -4.79 -6.22 -13.42
C ILE A 228 -5.60 -4.96 -13.74
N ASN A 229 -5.15 -4.13 -14.68
CA ASN A 229 -5.86 -2.91 -15.09
C ASN A 229 -7.22 -3.21 -15.74
N SER A 230 -7.38 -4.34 -16.44
CA SER A 230 -8.67 -4.77 -17.01
C SER A 230 -9.68 -5.21 -15.93
N ILE A 231 -9.18 -5.72 -14.80
CA ILE A 231 -10.00 -6.05 -13.63
C ILE A 231 -10.44 -4.76 -12.90
N ASP A 232 -9.53 -3.77 -12.80
CA ASP A 232 -9.79 -2.44 -12.23
C ASP A 232 -10.75 -1.58 -13.08
N ALA A 233 -10.72 -1.68 -14.42
CA ALA A 233 -11.65 -0.92 -15.28
C ALA A 233 -13.12 -1.33 -15.09
N ASN A 234 -13.37 -2.59 -14.72
CA ASN A 234 -14.71 -3.09 -14.35
C ASN A 234 -15.11 -2.77 -12.91
N TRP A 235 -14.20 -2.20 -12.11
CA TRP A 235 -14.39 -1.90 -10.70
C TRP A 235 -15.13 -0.56 -10.50
N ILE A 236 -14.91 0.43 -11.38
CA ILE A 236 -15.55 1.78 -11.33
C ILE A 236 -16.99 1.77 -11.92
N GLY A 237 -17.39 0.69 -12.62
CA GLY A 237 -18.69 0.56 -13.30
C GLY A 237 -19.81 -0.14 -12.51
N GLY A 238 -19.57 -0.60 -11.28
CA GLY A 238 -20.63 -1.10 -10.38
C GLY A 238 -21.29 -2.45 -10.74
N SER A 239 -20.86 -3.16 -11.79
CA SER A 239 -21.45 -4.46 -12.15
C SER A 239 -20.78 -5.65 -11.47
N PHE A 240 -21.18 -5.95 -10.24
CA PHE A 240 -20.92 -7.24 -9.59
C PHE A 240 -22.09 -8.19 -9.89
N ALA A 241 -22.12 -8.84 -11.05
CA ALA A 241 -23.27 -9.66 -11.44
C ALA A 241 -23.49 -10.88 -10.50
N ALA A 242 -22.42 -11.46 -9.92
CA ALA A 242 -22.48 -12.67 -9.10
C ALA A 242 -21.50 -12.67 -7.90
N TYR A 243 -21.84 -13.37 -6.80
CA TYR A 243 -20.99 -13.53 -5.62
C TYR A 243 -19.64 -14.21 -5.94
N SER A 244 -19.61 -15.13 -6.90
CA SER A 244 -18.37 -15.78 -7.38
C SER A 244 -17.35 -14.77 -7.92
N SER A 245 -17.81 -13.80 -8.70
CA SER A 245 -16.94 -12.75 -9.25
C SER A 245 -16.37 -11.82 -8.17
N ALA A 246 -17.07 -11.64 -7.05
CA ALA A 246 -16.55 -10.87 -5.91
C ALA A 246 -15.48 -11.67 -5.15
N ALA A 247 -15.65 -12.99 -5.02
CA ALA A 247 -14.69 -13.87 -4.36
C ALA A 247 -13.34 -13.93 -5.09
N ASP A 248 -13.36 -14.11 -6.42
CA ASP A 248 -12.13 -14.16 -7.23
C ASP A 248 -11.34 -12.84 -7.13
N LYS A 249 -12.06 -11.71 -7.17
CA LYS A 249 -11.45 -10.37 -7.02
C LYS A 249 -10.92 -10.14 -5.61
N LEU A 250 -11.63 -10.58 -4.58
CA LEU A 250 -11.17 -10.48 -3.20
C LEU A 250 -9.87 -11.27 -2.99
N ALA A 251 -9.73 -12.45 -3.62
CA ALA A 251 -8.52 -13.25 -3.53
C ALA A 251 -7.28 -12.52 -4.09
N VAL A 252 -7.41 -11.92 -5.29
CA VAL A 252 -6.33 -11.13 -5.91
C VAL A 252 -5.95 -9.93 -5.04
N LEU A 253 -6.95 -9.21 -4.54
CA LEU A 253 -6.75 -8.03 -3.71
C LEU A 253 -6.11 -8.37 -2.36
N THR A 254 -6.45 -9.53 -1.80
CA THR A 254 -5.85 -10.04 -0.55
C THR A 254 -4.35 -10.24 -0.72
N VAL A 255 -3.91 -10.86 -1.82
CA VAL A 255 -2.49 -11.06 -2.10
C VAL A 255 -1.78 -9.71 -2.25
N LYS A 256 -2.37 -8.77 -2.99
CA LYS A 256 -1.83 -7.41 -3.19
C LYS A 256 -1.64 -6.66 -1.86
N ILE A 257 -2.67 -6.64 -1.01
CA ILE A 257 -2.68 -5.89 0.25
C ILE A 257 -1.74 -6.49 1.30
N MET A 258 -1.55 -7.81 1.31
CA MET A 258 -0.70 -8.48 2.31
C MET A 258 0.77 -8.54 1.87
N PHE A 259 1.01 -8.90 0.60
CA PHE A 259 2.35 -9.26 0.15
C PHE A 259 3.24 -8.04 -0.10
N TYR A 260 2.75 -7.04 -0.85
CA TYR A 260 3.55 -5.87 -1.21
C TYR A 260 4.05 -5.04 -0.02
N PRO A 261 3.23 -4.68 0.98
CA PRO A 261 3.74 -3.92 2.12
C PRO A 261 4.69 -4.72 3.00
N PHE A 262 4.53 -6.06 3.08
CA PHE A 262 5.48 -6.91 3.80
C PHE A 262 6.85 -6.93 3.14
N VAL A 263 6.89 -7.09 1.81
CA VAL A 263 8.14 -7.06 1.05
C VAL A 263 8.79 -5.67 1.10
N ALA A 264 8.00 -4.59 0.96
CA ALA A 264 8.51 -3.22 1.08
C ALA A 264 9.10 -2.95 2.48
N LEU A 265 8.45 -3.43 3.54
CA LEU A 265 8.96 -3.33 4.91
C LEU A 265 10.25 -4.14 5.09
N ALA A 266 10.32 -5.36 4.56
CA ALA A 266 11.52 -6.17 4.60
C ALA A 266 12.71 -5.48 3.92
N LEU A 267 12.49 -4.88 2.74
CA LEU A 267 13.51 -4.10 2.03
C LEU A 267 13.96 -2.88 2.84
N ALA A 268 13.04 -2.15 3.46
CA ALA A 268 13.38 -1.03 4.34
C ALA A 268 14.23 -1.50 5.53
N LEU A 269 13.91 -2.64 6.16
CA LEU A 269 14.70 -3.20 7.26
C LEU A 269 16.09 -3.67 6.82
N ILE A 270 16.21 -4.28 5.63
CA ILE A 270 17.50 -4.66 5.05
C ILE A 270 18.36 -3.42 4.83
N PHE A 271 17.78 -2.35 4.28
CA PHE A 271 18.46 -1.07 4.11
C PHE A 271 18.92 -0.50 5.45
N VAL A 272 18.06 -0.46 6.47
CA VAL A 272 18.41 0.04 7.81
C VAL A 272 19.59 -0.75 8.39
N ARG A 273 19.59 -2.08 8.26
CA ARG A 273 20.68 -2.94 8.73
C ARG A 273 21.99 -2.69 7.97
N ALA A 274 21.93 -2.42 6.67
CA ALA A 274 23.10 -2.09 5.87
C ALA A 274 23.64 -0.67 6.14
N ALA A 275 22.75 0.29 6.40
CA ALA A 275 23.09 1.69 6.63
C ALA A 275 23.58 1.96 8.06
N ALA A 276 23.09 1.22 9.06
CA ALA A 276 23.43 1.46 10.46
C ALA A 276 24.96 1.40 10.75
N PRO A 277 25.72 0.38 10.29
CA PRO A 277 27.17 0.34 10.49
C PRO A 277 27.91 1.50 9.82
N ILE A 278 27.47 1.92 8.62
CA ILE A 278 28.08 3.03 7.87
C ILE A 278 27.96 4.35 8.64
N LEU A 279 26.85 4.54 9.36
CA LEU A 279 26.62 5.72 10.18
C LEU A 279 27.32 5.65 11.56
N GLY A 280 28.07 4.58 11.83
CA GLY A 280 28.72 4.32 13.11
C GLY A 280 27.78 3.72 14.17
N GLY A 281 26.65 3.16 13.73
CA GLY A 281 25.74 2.37 14.55
C GLY A 281 26.26 0.95 14.71
N ASP A 282 27.31 0.77 15.50
CA ASP A 282 27.86 -0.56 15.73
C ASP A 282 27.02 -1.29 16.80
N THR A 283 26.03 -2.06 16.34
CA THR A 283 25.19 -2.90 17.22
C THR A 283 26.00 -3.88 18.06
N GLY A 284 27.23 -4.20 17.63
CA GLY A 284 28.16 -5.05 18.37
C GLY A 284 28.62 -4.45 19.70
N GLU A 285 28.77 -3.12 19.82
CA GLU A 285 29.09 -2.49 21.09
C GLU A 285 27.89 -2.46 22.05
N ILE A 286 26.69 -2.28 21.52
CA ILE A 286 25.46 -2.24 22.32
C ILE A 286 25.19 -3.63 22.94
N MET A 287 25.31 -4.71 22.16
CA MET A 287 25.18 -6.07 22.71
C MET A 287 26.27 -6.39 23.74
N ARG A 288 27.51 -5.91 23.55
CA ARG A 288 28.60 -6.10 24.52
C ARG A 288 28.39 -5.31 25.81
N MET A 289 27.75 -4.14 25.78
CA MET A 289 27.41 -3.40 27.00
C MET A 289 26.26 -4.07 27.76
N VAL A 290 25.21 -4.52 27.06
CA VAL A 290 24.09 -5.24 27.70
C VAL A 290 24.58 -6.54 28.32
N ALA A 291 25.45 -7.28 27.63
CA ALA A 291 26.03 -8.53 28.15
C ALA A 291 27.02 -8.34 29.31
N LYS A 292 27.48 -7.12 29.59
CA LYS A 292 28.29 -6.81 30.78
C LYS A 292 27.45 -6.39 32.00
N LEU A 293 26.16 -6.14 31.79
CA LEU A 293 25.24 -5.63 32.81
C LEU A 293 24.36 -6.75 33.41
N VAL A 294 24.31 -7.91 32.74
CA VAL A 294 23.76 -9.19 33.22
C VAL A 294 24.89 -10.06 33.72
#